data_AF-A0A7H8SLJ7-F1
#
_entry.id   AF-A0A7H8SLJ7-F1
#
_cell.length_a   1.000
_cell.length_b   1.000
_cell.length_c   1.000
_cell.angle_alpha   90.00
_cell.angle_beta   90.00
_cell.angle_gamma   90.00
#
_symmetry.space_group_name_H-M   'P 1'
#
loop_
_entity.id
_entity.type
_entity.pdbx_description
1 polymer ?
#
loop_
_entity_poly.entity_id
_entity_poly.type
_entity_poly.pdbx_seq_one_letter_code
_entity_poly.pdbx_strand_id
1 'polypeptide(L)'
;MRFFAFWGFIKMNILIVGNGFDLSHYLPTKYDHFMVAMEAIENWDVLKGDMNFDDLFGALYEKESYFFDKTKVIYKTENINLAVEQVEELQKKLKENVWYHYFSDHVKEVKTWIDFEVKIENALNTVNKFLNQVESSFEEFGDCNFPIHLIQNGEQKKVAEQYYLSLLECNHLMNLRLLAKNSNYGQHVDFWTDEKFAEIGSLWFISQEKPEYGFSKDMYLNFLVNQLDDFIFIFNLYLELIVSKLIENCSLSINLEARLVPDKIYSFNYTNTYQRIHKEVIVEYLHGSYGQDQNIVLGISDLNDDSLKKLKAYGFTKYHQKLFKDTDYLFLDEYKNNILENEDDILAWLCCTNLSVKAFSAI
;
A
#
# COMPACT_ATOMS: atom_id res chain seq x y z
N MET A 1 -54.72 30.46 -11.16
CA MET A 1 -53.57 30.34 -10.23
C MET A 1 -52.37 29.88 -11.02
N ARG A 2 -51.32 30.70 -11.11
CA ARG A 2 -50.02 30.28 -11.66
C ARG A 2 -49.24 29.64 -10.52
N PHE A 3 -49.03 28.33 -10.57
CA PHE A 3 -48.04 27.67 -9.73
C PHE A 3 -46.67 27.93 -10.36
N PHE A 4 -45.89 28.82 -9.74
CA PHE A 4 -44.47 28.91 -10.00
C PHE A 4 -43.78 27.85 -9.14
N ALA A 5 -43.38 26.74 -9.74
CA ALA A 5 -42.43 25.82 -9.11
C ALA A 5 -41.03 26.40 -9.31
N PHE A 6 -40.50 27.09 -8.30
CA PHE A 6 -39.08 27.39 -8.22
C PHE A 6 -38.37 26.11 -7.75
N TRP A 7 -37.98 25.26 -8.69
CA TRP A 7 -36.89 24.31 -8.42
C TRP A 7 -35.60 25.12 -8.50
N GLY A 8 -35.19 25.70 -7.38
CA GLY A 8 -33.84 26.21 -7.25
C GLY A 8 -32.90 25.02 -7.29
N PHE A 9 -32.15 24.84 -8.38
CA PHE A 9 -31.01 23.94 -8.37
C PHE A 9 -30.04 24.44 -7.30
N ILE A 10 -29.96 23.75 -6.16
CA ILE A 10 -28.90 23.98 -5.19
C ILE A 10 -27.62 23.55 -5.90
N LYS A 11 -26.80 24.53 -6.28
CA LYS A 11 -25.51 24.28 -6.90
C LYS A 11 -24.55 23.83 -5.81
N MET A 12 -24.24 22.54 -5.76
CA MET A 12 -23.20 21.98 -4.91
C MET A 12 -21.85 22.05 -5.62
N ASN A 13 -20.87 22.69 -4.99
CA ASN A 13 -19.50 22.73 -5.47
C ASN A 13 -18.73 21.55 -4.88
N ILE A 14 -18.33 20.62 -5.75
CA ILE A 14 -17.50 19.47 -5.38
C ILE A 14 -16.05 19.77 -5.76
N LEU A 15 -15.13 19.55 -4.82
CA LEU A 15 -13.70 19.57 -5.09
C LEU A 15 -13.13 18.14 -4.97
N ILE A 16 -12.32 17.74 -5.95
CA ILE A 16 -11.60 16.47 -5.91
C ILE A 16 -10.13 16.78 -5.70
N VAL A 17 -9.52 16.20 -4.68
CA VAL A 17 -8.10 16.38 -4.34
C VAL A 17 -7.36 15.04 -4.35
N GLY A 18 -6.09 15.09 -4.71
CA GLY A 18 -5.16 13.96 -4.65
C GLY A 18 -3.80 14.43 -4.13
N ASN A 19 -2.80 13.54 -4.08
CA ASN A 19 -1.60 13.75 -3.24
C ASN A 19 -0.83 15.02 -3.63
N GLY A 20 -0.94 15.44 -4.90
CA GLY A 20 -0.42 16.73 -5.37
C GLY A 20 -0.91 17.94 -4.56
N PHE A 21 -2.07 17.86 -3.92
CA PHE A 21 -2.57 18.89 -3.00
C PHE A 21 -1.66 18.99 -1.76
N ASP A 22 -1.38 17.90 -1.06
CA ASP A 22 -0.49 17.89 0.11
C ASP A 22 0.92 18.35 -0.27
N LEU A 23 1.40 17.90 -1.43
CA LEU A 23 2.71 18.29 -1.97
C LEU A 23 2.78 19.78 -2.33
N SER A 24 1.70 20.36 -2.86
CA SER A 24 1.63 21.82 -3.09
C SER A 24 1.63 22.63 -1.80
N HIS A 25 1.26 22.00 -0.68
CA HIS A 25 1.37 22.54 0.67
C HIS A 25 2.70 22.15 1.34
N TYR A 26 3.66 21.56 0.62
CA TYR A 26 4.97 21.16 1.14
C TYR A 26 4.92 20.19 2.32
N LEU A 27 3.88 19.34 2.38
CA LEU A 27 3.81 18.24 3.34
C LEU A 27 4.52 17.01 2.77
N PRO A 28 5.37 16.31 3.56
CA PRO A 28 6.14 15.19 3.05
C PRO A 28 5.25 13.94 2.91
N THR A 29 4.43 13.86 1.87
CA THR A 29 3.44 12.77 1.69
C THR A 29 3.68 11.91 0.46
N LYS A 30 4.83 12.07 -0.22
CA LYS A 30 5.26 11.10 -1.24
C LYS A 30 5.63 9.78 -0.57
N TYR A 31 5.42 8.67 -1.26
CA TYR A 31 5.94 7.37 -0.81
C TYR A 31 7.46 7.40 -0.66
N ASP A 32 8.19 8.13 -1.51
CA ASP A 32 9.64 8.32 -1.36
C ASP A 32 10.01 9.04 -0.04
N HIS A 33 9.23 10.05 0.37
CA HIS A 33 9.47 10.75 1.65
C HIS A 33 9.25 9.80 2.84
N PHE A 34 8.22 8.97 2.76
CA PHE A 34 7.96 7.92 3.76
C PHE A 34 9.11 6.92 3.81
N MET A 35 9.54 6.37 2.67
CA MET A 35 10.62 5.38 2.63
C MET A 35 11.93 5.92 3.18
N VAL A 36 12.30 7.17 2.85
CA VAL A 36 13.50 7.80 3.40
C VAL A 36 13.38 8.01 4.92
N ALA A 37 12.23 8.46 5.41
CA ALA A 37 12.03 8.61 6.85
C ALA A 37 12.11 7.25 7.58
N MET A 38 11.54 6.19 7.00
CA MET A 38 11.64 4.84 7.59
C MET A 38 13.07 4.30 7.56
N GLU A 39 13.83 4.54 6.49
CA GLU A 39 15.25 4.18 6.43
C GLU A 39 16.08 4.97 7.45
N ALA A 40 15.80 6.26 7.66
CA ALA A 40 16.44 7.05 8.70
C ALA A 40 16.16 6.49 10.10
N ILE A 41 14.91 6.10 10.36
CA ILE A 41 14.49 5.48 11.63
C ILE A 41 15.14 4.10 11.82
N GLU A 42 15.11 3.24 10.80
CA GLU A 42 15.74 1.90 10.84
C GLU A 42 17.21 1.98 11.23
N ASN A 43 17.93 2.99 10.74
CA ASN A 43 19.37 3.17 10.94
C ASN A 43 19.73 4.14 12.09
N TRP A 44 18.75 4.63 12.84
CA TRP A 44 19.01 5.57 13.92
C TRP A 44 19.70 4.89 15.10
N ASP A 45 20.77 5.54 15.59
CA ASP A 45 21.42 5.14 16.83
C ASP A 45 20.68 5.78 18.01
N VAL A 46 19.88 4.99 18.70
CA VAL A 46 19.07 5.42 19.86
C VAL A 46 19.90 6.05 20.99
N LEU A 47 21.22 5.81 21.04
CA LEU A 47 22.11 6.47 22.00
C LEU A 47 22.27 7.98 21.74
N LYS A 48 21.94 8.45 20.54
CA LYS A 48 21.91 9.89 20.20
C LYS A 48 20.69 10.60 20.79
N GLY A 49 19.72 9.85 21.30
CA GLY A 49 18.47 10.37 21.84
C GLY A 49 17.35 10.41 20.80
N ASP A 50 16.42 11.33 21.01
CA ASP A 50 15.24 11.53 20.17
C ASP A 50 15.60 11.93 18.72
N MET A 51 14.73 11.62 17.77
CA MET A 51 14.89 12.01 16.36
C MET A 51 14.06 13.24 16.03
N ASN A 52 14.71 14.27 15.50
CA ASN A 52 14.03 15.46 15.03
C ASN A 52 13.72 15.42 13.51
N PHE A 53 13.08 16.47 12.99
CA PHE A 53 12.76 16.60 11.57
C PHE A 53 13.96 16.47 10.62
N ASP A 54 15.11 17.04 10.98
CA ASP A 54 16.32 17.01 10.15
C ASP A 54 16.96 15.62 10.13
N ASP A 55 16.86 14.87 11.22
CA ASP A 55 17.31 13.48 11.27
C ASP A 55 16.48 12.59 10.33
N LEU A 56 15.18 12.87 10.19
CA LEU A 56 14.26 12.11 9.32
C LEU A 56 14.46 12.40 7.83
N PHE A 57 14.69 13.67 7.46
CA PHE A 57 14.63 14.11 6.06
C PHE A 57 15.93 14.68 5.52
N GLY A 58 16.99 14.77 6.32
CA GLY A 58 18.25 15.40 5.92
C GLY A 58 18.85 14.84 4.63
N ALA A 59 18.68 13.53 4.38
CA ALA A 59 19.13 12.86 3.15
C ALA A 59 18.45 13.39 1.87
N LEU A 60 17.26 14.00 1.99
CA LEU A 60 16.54 14.58 0.86
C LEU A 60 16.95 16.02 0.55
N TYR A 61 17.69 16.70 1.44
CA TYR A 61 18.01 18.12 1.24
C TYR A 61 18.89 18.37 0.02
N GLU A 62 19.72 17.41 -0.38
CA GLU A 62 20.52 17.55 -1.61
C GLU A 62 19.65 17.52 -2.89
N LYS A 63 18.58 16.74 -2.90
CA LYS A 63 17.72 16.52 -4.08
C LYS A 63 16.47 17.39 -4.09
N GLU A 64 15.95 17.71 -2.91
CA GLU A 64 14.67 18.39 -2.69
C GLU A 64 14.79 19.58 -1.72
N SER A 65 15.95 20.27 -1.69
CA SER A 65 16.19 21.44 -0.81
C SER A 65 15.03 22.44 -0.84
N TYR A 66 14.60 22.87 -2.04
CA TYR A 66 13.51 23.83 -2.18
C TYR A 66 12.23 23.36 -1.48
N PHE A 67 11.90 22.07 -1.55
CA PHE A 67 10.70 21.52 -0.92
C PHE A 67 10.79 21.61 0.60
N PHE A 68 11.88 21.09 1.18
CA PHE A 68 12.05 21.04 2.63
C PHE A 68 12.36 22.41 3.26
N ASP A 69 13.02 23.31 2.53
CA ASP A 69 13.18 24.71 2.95
C ASP A 69 11.81 25.38 3.08
N LYS A 70 10.90 25.13 2.13
CA LYS A 70 9.51 25.61 2.21
C LYS A 70 8.75 24.94 3.35
N THR A 71 8.91 23.63 3.56
CA THR A 71 8.31 22.93 4.70
C THR A 71 8.72 23.59 6.02
N LYS A 72 10.01 23.86 6.23
CA LYS A 72 10.54 24.52 7.45
C LYS A 72 10.05 25.96 7.64
N VAL A 73 9.84 26.69 6.55
CA VAL A 73 9.28 28.05 6.62
C VAL A 73 7.80 28.03 6.99
N ILE A 74 7.05 27.06 6.45
CA ILE A 74 5.59 27.02 6.57
C ILE A 74 5.14 26.33 7.85
N TYR A 75 5.88 25.32 8.35
CA TYR A 75 5.47 24.48 9.46
C TYR A 75 6.45 24.51 10.63
N LYS A 76 5.93 24.22 11.83
CA LYS A 76 6.70 24.04 13.06
C LYS A 76 7.41 22.69 13.07
N THR A 77 8.53 22.60 12.35
CA THR A 77 9.33 21.38 12.29
C THR A 77 9.96 21.01 13.63
N GLU A 78 10.12 21.98 14.54
CA GLU A 78 10.57 21.77 15.92
C GLU A 78 9.60 20.93 16.77
N ASN A 79 8.32 20.81 16.35
CA ASN A 79 7.36 19.93 17.01
C ASN A 79 7.57 18.45 16.64
N ILE A 80 8.36 18.17 15.60
CA ILE A 80 8.67 16.81 15.18
C ILE A 80 9.87 16.35 16.01
N ASN A 81 9.56 15.59 17.05
CA ASN A 81 10.54 14.96 17.92
C ASN A 81 10.03 13.57 18.32
N LEU A 82 10.53 12.52 17.66
CA LEU A 82 10.19 11.14 17.99
C LEU A 82 11.01 10.71 19.19
N ALA A 83 10.32 10.37 20.28
CA ALA A 83 10.97 9.85 21.47
C ALA A 83 11.68 8.52 21.17
N VAL A 84 12.79 8.24 21.86
CA VAL A 84 13.55 6.98 21.72
C VAL A 84 12.64 5.74 21.71
N GLU A 85 11.65 5.68 22.61
CA GLU A 85 10.70 4.56 22.69
C GLU A 85 9.89 4.36 21.39
N GLN A 86 9.48 5.46 20.74
CA GLN A 86 8.76 5.42 19.47
C GLN A 86 9.67 4.96 18.33
N VAL A 87 10.94 5.39 18.35
CA VAL A 87 11.95 4.97 17.37
C VAL A 87 12.22 3.48 17.50
N GLU A 88 12.42 2.96 18.72
CA GLU A 88 12.63 1.53 18.97
C GLU A 88 11.43 0.68 18.53
N GLU A 89 10.20 1.15 18.80
CA GLU A 89 8.99 0.46 18.35
C GLU A 89 8.92 0.38 16.83
N LEU A 90 9.17 1.49 16.13
CA LEU A 90 9.19 1.53 14.67
C LEU A 90 10.32 0.66 14.10
N GLN A 91 11.52 0.71 14.66
CA GLN A 91 12.64 -0.16 14.25
C GLN A 91 12.28 -1.64 14.33
N LYS A 92 11.60 -2.06 15.40
CA LYS A 92 11.11 -3.45 15.52
C LYS A 92 10.12 -3.80 14.40
N LYS A 93 9.11 -2.95 14.17
CA LYS A 93 8.09 -3.17 13.14
C LYS A 93 8.70 -3.24 11.74
N LEU A 94 9.62 -2.33 11.42
CA LEU A 94 10.33 -2.28 10.13
C LEU A 94 11.16 -3.55 9.91
N LYS A 95 11.92 -3.98 10.93
CA LYS A 95 12.74 -5.20 10.86
C LYS A 95 11.91 -6.45 10.61
N GLU A 96 10.71 -6.53 11.19
CA GLU A 96 9.84 -7.70 11.08
C GLU A 96 9.05 -7.73 9.77
N ASN A 97 8.82 -6.58 9.11
CA ASN A 97 7.92 -6.43 7.96
C ASN A 97 8.56 -6.75 6.59
N VAL A 98 8.04 -7.77 5.89
CA VAL A 98 8.60 -8.20 4.59
C VAL A 98 8.36 -7.23 3.44
N TRP A 99 7.26 -6.48 3.46
CA TRP A 99 6.96 -5.51 2.40
C TRP A 99 7.88 -4.29 2.49
N TYR A 100 8.18 -3.81 3.69
CA TYR A 100 9.18 -2.77 3.89
C TYR A 100 10.53 -3.19 3.30
N HIS A 101 11.02 -4.41 3.60
CA HIS A 101 12.26 -4.92 3.03
C HIS A 101 12.22 -5.00 1.51
N TYR A 102 11.12 -5.51 0.95
CA TYR A 102 10.91 -5.60 -0.50
C TYR A 102 10.95 -4.22 -1.17
N PHE A 103 10.30 -3.21 -0.58
CA PHE A 103 10.30 -1.84 -1.12
C PHE A 103 11.64 -1.13 -0.91
N SER A 104 12.29 -1.33 0.24
CA SER A 104 13.60 -0.74 0.58
C SER A 104 14.68 -1.18 -0.40
N ASP A 105 14.70 -2.47 -0.75
CA ASP A 105 15.59 -3.03 -1.76
C ASP A 105 15.42 -2.33 -3.12
N HIS A 106 14.17 -2.13 -3.56
CA HIS A 106 13.87 -1.42 -4.80
C HIS A 106 14.35 0.04 -4.78
N VAL A 107 14.10 0.77 -3.69
CA VAL A 107 14.52 2.18 -3.54
C VAL A 107 16.04 2.30 -3.60
N LYS A 108 16.77 1.36 -2.99
CA LYS A 108 18.24 1.31 -2.98
C LYS A 108 18.83 0.97 -4.36
N GLU A 109 18.26 -0.02 -5.05
CA GLU A 109 18.81 -0.53 -6.31
C GLU A 109 18.46 0.35 -7.52
N VAL A 110 17.22 0.81 -7.64
CA VAL A 110 16.72 1.48 -8.87
C VAL A 110 16.79 3.00 -8.74
N LYS A 111 16.81 3.55 -7.52
CA LYS A 111 16.93 4.99 -7.23
C LYS A 111 15.88 5.87 -7.95
N THR A 112 14.73 5.29 -8.28
CA THR A 112 13.58 5.98 -8.89
C THR A 112 12.44 6.12 -7.88
N TRP A 113 11.46 6.97 -8.21
CA TRP A 113 10.20 7.08 -7.48
C TRP A 113 9.51 5.73 -7.33
N ILE A 114 8.95 5.46 -6.15
CA ILE A 114 8.22 4.23 -5.87
C ILE A 114 6.71 4.41 -6.04
N ASP A 115 6.10 3.41 -6.68
CA ASP A 115 4.65 3.21 -6.74
C ASP A 115 4.36 1.87 -6.04
N PHE A 116 3.82 1.92 -4.82
CA PHE A 116 3.62 0.71 -4.01
C PHE A 116 2.68 -0.27 -4.69
N GLU A 117 1.60 0.19 -5.31
CA GLU A 117 0.66 -0.67 -6.02
C GLU A 117 1.33 -1.44 -7.15
N VAL A 118 2.11 -0.77 -8.00
CA VAL A 118 2.85 -1.44 -9.07
C VAL A 118 3.87 -2.44 -8.50
N LYS A 119 4.49 -2.12 -7.36
CA LYS A 119 5.47 -3.02 -6.72
C LYS A 119 4.81 -4.24 -6.08
N ILE A 120 3.66 -4.07 -5.45
CA ILE A 120 2.85 -5.18 -4.95
C ILE A 120 2.47 -6.10 -6.11
N GLU A 121 2.02 -5.55 -7.24
CA GLU A 121 1.67 -6.36 -8.42
C GLU A 121 2.88 -7.18 -8.93
N ASN A 122 4.05 -6.55 -9.06
CA ASN A 122 5.27 -7.24 -9.49
C ASN A 122 5.72 -8.35 -8.51
N ALA A 123 5.61 -8.10 -7.20
CA ALA A 123 5.87 -9.08 -6.17
C ALA A 123 4.94 -10.29 -6.30
N LEU A 124 3.63 -10.05 -6.42
CA LEU A 124 2.61 -11.09 -6.55
C LEU A 124 2.81 -11.93 -7.81
N ASN A 125 3.15 -11.30 -8.94
CA ASN A 125 3.47 -12.01 -10.18
C ASN A 125 4.70 -12.93 -10.01
N THR A 126 5.74 -12.44 -9.31
CA THR A 126 6.95 -13.24 -9.03
C THR A 126 6.63 -14.43 -8.12
N VAL A 127 5.88 -14.19 -7.04
CA VAL A 127 5.40 -15.22 -6.11
C VAL A 127 4.57 -16.27 -6.85
N ASN A 128 3.57 -15.85 -7.60
CA ASN A 128 2.65 -16.72 -8.32
C ASN A 128 3.38 -17.61 -9.34
N LYS A 129 4.31 -17.02 -10.11
CA LYS A 129 5.16 -17.78 -11.04
C LYS A 129 5.92 -18.90 -10.33
N PHE A 130 6.43 -18.65 -9.11
CA PHE A 130 7.11 -19.68 -8.33
C PHE A 130 6.14 -20.69 -7.71
N LEU A 131 5.01 -20.26 -7.15
CA LEU A 131 3.99 -21.16 -6.59
C LEU A 131 3.43 -22.13 -7.63
N ASN A 132 3.30 -21.71 -8.89
CA ASN A 132 2.91 -22.60 -9.98
C ASN A 132 3.98 -23.66 -10.26
N GLN A 133 5.28 -23.33 -10.15
CA GLN A 133 6.36 -24.33 -10.26
C GLN A 133 6.33 -25.33 -9.10
N VAL A 134 6.08 -24.86 -7.88
CA VAL A 134 5.95 -25.70 -6.68
C VAL A 134 4.81 -26.69 -6.83
N GLU A 135 3.65 -26.24 -7.31
CA GLU A 135 2.49 -27.11 -7.58
C GLU A 135 2.77 -28.16 -8.65
N SER A 136 3.33 -27.74 -9.80
CA SER A 136 3.67 -28.67 -10.87
C SER A 136 4.68 -29.73 -10.41
N SER A 137 5.67 -29.34 -9.60
CA SER A 137 6.62 -30.28 -9.00
C SER A 137 5.92 -31.29 -8.09
N PHE A 138 5.02 -30.83 -7.22
CA PHE A 138 4.31 -31.72 -6.31
C PHE A 138 3.40 -32.70 -7.06
N GLU A 139 2.70 -32.25 -8.11
CA GLU A 139 1.87 -33.10 -8.96
C GLU A 139 2.67 -34.17 -9.72
N GLU A 140 3.87 -33.82 -10.19
CA GLU A 140 4.72 -34.73 -10.98
C GLU A 140 5.50 -35.73 -10.10
N PHE A 141 6.08 -35.25 -9.00
CA PHE A 141 7.04 -36.03 -8.19
C PHE A 141 6.50 -36.46 -6.82
N GLY A 142 5.38 -35.89 -6.35
CA GLY A 142 4.89 -36.09 -4.98
C GLY A 142 5.73 -35.35 -3.92
N ASP A 143 6.65 -34.49 -4.34
CA ASP A 143 7.49 -33.64 -3.50
C ASP A 143 7.70 -32.29 -4.22
N CYS A 144 7.95 -31.24 -3.44
CA CYS A 144 8.29 -29.92 -3.94
C CYS A 144 9.42 -29.26 -3.14
N ASN A 145 10.02 -29.97 -2.16
CA ASN A 145 11.13 -29.46 -1.38
C ASN A 145 12.47 -29.66 -2.12
N PHE A 146 12.59 -29.02 -3.27
CA PHE A 146 13.75 -29.14 -4.14
C PHE A 146 14.72 -27.97 -3.98
N PRO A 147 16.04 -28.20 -4.19
CA PRO A 147 17.03 -27.14 -4.14
C PRO A 147 16.78 -26.10 -5.25
N ILE A 148 17.07 -24.85 -4.92
CA ILE A 148 16.94 -23.72 -5.83
C ILE A 148 18.33 -23.29 -6.26
N HIS A 149 18.56 -23.27 -7.57
CA HIS A 149 19.82 -22.87 -8.20
C HIS A 149 19.64 -21.57 -9.00
N LEU A 150 20.73 -20.83 -9.16
CA LEU A 150 20.72 -19.67 -10.04
C LEU A 150 20.79 -20.09 -11.52
N ILE A 151 20.02 -19.40 -12.35
CA ILE A 151 20.16 -19.48 -13.80
C ILE A 151 21.54 -18.93 -14.19
N GLN A 152 22.35 -19.74 -14.86
CA GLN A 152 23.66 -19.37 -15.40
C GLN A 152 23.56 -19.10 -16.91
N ASN A 153 24.42 -18.24 -17.43
CA ASN A 153 24.48 -17.94 -18.86
C ASN A 153 25.01 -19.17 -19.65
N GLY A 154 24.14 -19.82 -20.44
CA GLY A 154 24.47 -20.97 -21.29
C GLY A 154 23.29 -21.95 -21.44
N GLU A 155 23.49 -23.06 -22.15
CA GLU A 155 22.54 -24.18 -22.13
C GLU A 155 22.59 -24.88 -20.77
N GLN A 156 21.79 -24.42 -19.81
CA GLN A 156 21.55 -25.18 -18.59
C GLN A 156 20.62 -26.34 -18.90
N LYS A 157 21.16 -27.56 -18.77
CA LYS A 157 20.35 -28.78 -18.81
C LYS A 157 19.54 -28.82 -17.51
N LYS A 158 18.25 -28.50 -17.58
CA LYS A 158 17.35 -28.60 -16.43
C LYS A 158 17.38 -30.04 -15.91
N VAL A 159 17.87 -30.22 -14.69
CA VAL A 159 17.78 -31.49 -13.98
C VAL A 159 16.38 -31.59 -13.37
N ALA A 160 15.81 -32.80 -13.34
CA ALA A 160 14.57 -33.05 -12.61
C ALA A 160 14.77 -32.73 -11.11
N GLU A 161 13.69 -32.47 -10.38
CA GLU A 161 13.73 -32.27 -8.93
C GLU A 161 14.63 -31.08 -8.50
N GLN A 162 14.66 -30.01 -9.31
CA GLN A 162 15.41 -28.77 -9.05
C GLN A 162 14.65 -27.55 -9.58
N TYR A 163 14.77 -26.41 -8.88
CA TYR A 163 14.30 -25.12 -9.37
C TYR A 163 15.45 -24.26 -9.88
N TYR A 164 15.20 -23.51 -10.95
CA TYR A 164 16.17 -22.57 -11.52
C TYR A 164 15.53 -21.19 -11.62
N LEU A 165 16.08 -20.23 -10.88
CA LEU A 165 15.58 -18.85 -10.82
C LEU A 165 16.70 -17.86 -11.12
N SER A 166 16.35 -16.69 -11.65
CA SER A 166 17.30 -15.59 -11.75
C SER A 166 17.65 -15.04 -10.35
N LEU A 167 18.80 -14.36 -10.24
CA LEU A 167 19.21 -13.72 -8.99
C LEU A 167 18.14 -12.73 -8.49
N LEU A 168 17.52 -11.98 -9.40
CA LEU A 168 16.47 -11.02 -9.08
C LEU A 168 15.22 -11.70 -8.50
N GLU A 169 14.77 -12.80 -9.13
CA GLU A 169 13.64 -13.59 -8.61
C GLU A 169 13.95 -14.14 -7.22
N CYS A 170 15.15 -14.70 -7.01
CA CYS A 170 15.53 -15.18 -5.69
C CYS A 170 15.53 -14.05 -4.65
N ASN A 171 16.10 -12.88 -4.96
CA ASN A 171 16.14 -11.75 -4.03
C ASN A 171 14.73 -11.29 -3.66
N HIS A 172 13.83 -11.13 -4.64
CA HIS A 172 12.44 -10.79 -4.38
C HIS A 172 11.76 -11.81 -3.46
N LEU A 173 11.90 -13.11 -3.74
CA LEU A 173 11.26 -14.16 -2.96
C LEU A 173 11.89 -14.34 -1.57
N MET A 174 13.19 -14.04 -1.40
CA MET A 174 13.85 -14.00 -0.09
C MET A 174 13.39 -12.80 0.75
N ASN A 175 13.28 -11.62 0.15
CA ASN A 175 12.75 -10.42 0.84
C ASN A 175 11.31 -10.66 1.32
N LEU A 176 10.51 -11.38 0.53
CA LEU A 176 9.15 -11.81 0.86
C LEU A 176 9.08 -13.10 1.71
N ARG A 177 10.23 -13.55 2.25
CA ARG A 177 10.42 -14.73 3.12
C ARG A 177 9.90 -16.07 2.57
N LEU A 178 9.62 -16.17 1.27
CA LEU A 178 9.26 -17.46 0.67
C LEU A 178 10.46 -18.40 0.63
N LEU A 179 11.65 -17.84 0.36
CA LEU A 179 12.90 -18.58 0.25
C LEU A 179 13.82 -18.30 1.42
N ALA A 180 14.54 -19.33 1.84
CA ALA A 180 15.66 -19.24 2.77
C ALA A 180 16.98 -19.35 1.99
N LYS A 181 17.90 -18.42 2.25
CA LYS A 181 19.24 -18.43 1.65
C LYS A 181 20.05 -19.58 2.21
N ASN A 182 20.76 -20.32 1.34
CA ASN A 182 21.74 -21.29 1.79
C ASN A 182 23.00 -20.57 2.30
N SER A 183 23.34 -20.75 3.57
CA SER A 183 24.57 -20.19 4.17
C SER A 183 25.85 -20.76 3.58
N ASN A 184 25.76 -21.96 2.98
CA ASN A 184 26.89 -22.68 2.42
C ASN A 184 27.08 -22.42 0.93
N TYR A 185 26.21 -21.64 0.28
CA TYR A 185 26.33 -21.35 -1.15
C TYR A 185 27.71 -20.79 -1.51
N GLY A 186 28.38 -21.43 -2.47
CA GLY A 186 29.73 -21.08 -2.91
C GLY A 186 30.85 -21.52 -1.97
N GLN A 187 30.56 -22.18 -0.85
CA GLN A 187 31.59 -22.79 -0.01
C GLN A 187 32.16 -24.02 -0.70
N HIS A 188 33.47 -24.17 -0.60
CA HIS A 188 34.21 -25.31 -1.15
C HIS A 188 34.51 -26.31 -0.04
N VAL A 189 34.09 -27.56 -0.24
CA VAL A 189 34.44 -28.70 0.61
C VAL A 189 35.06 -29.77 -0.29
N ASP A 190 36.35 -30.02 -0.12
CA ASP A 190 37.17 -30.90 -0.97
C ASP A 190 37.06 -30.53 -2.47
N PHE A 191 36.53 -31.43 -3.30
CA PHE A 191 36.37 -31.26 -4.75
C PHE A 191 34.96 -30.78 -5.13
N TRP A 192 34.13 -30.37 -4.16
CA TRP A 192 32.75 -29.97 -4.37
C TRP A 192 32.52 -28.50 -3.96
N THR A 193 31.72 -27.81 -4.75
CA THR A 193 31.21 -26.47 -4.42
C THR A 193 29.72 -26.61 -4.17
N ASP A 194 29.21 -26.01 -3.09
CA ASP A 194 27.77 -25.98 -2.87
C ASP A 194 27.13 -24.97 -3.83
N GLU A 195 26.46 -25.50 -4.87
CA GLU A 195 25.76 -24.71 -5.88
C GLU A 195 24.29 -24.43 -5.52
N LYS A 196 23.78 -24.97 -4.39
CA LYS A 196 22.42 -24.69 -3.92
C LYS A 196 22.37 -23.25 -3.42
N PHE A 197 21.61 -22.41 -4.11
CA PHE A 197 21.49 -21.00 -3.76
C PHE A 197 20.51 -20.78 -2.60
N ALA A 198 19.36 -21.43 -2.68
CA ALA A 198 18.28 -21.27 -1.71
C ALA A 198 17.42 -22.55 -1.60
N GLU A 199 16.51 -22.53 -0.65
CA GLU A 199 15.46 -23.53 -0.46
C GLU A 199 14.15 -22.84 -0.07
N ILE A 200 13.03 -23.54 -0.21
CA ILE A 200 11.74 -23.03 0.26
C ILE A 200 11.78 -22.94 1.79
N GLY A 201 11.29 -21.83 2.35
CA GLY A 201 11.21 -21.65 3.79
C GLY A 201 10.37 -22.76 4.44
N SER A 202 10.92 -23.41 5.47
CA SER A 202 10.29 -24.55 6.15
C SER A 202 8.92 -24.23 6.76
N LEU A 203 8.67 -22.96 7.09
CA LEU A 203 7.41 -22.47 7.66
C LEU A 203 6.21 -22.66 6.74
N TRP A 204 6.42 -22.82 5.44
CA TRP A 204 5.36 -22.86 4.44
C TRP A 204 4.88 -24.27 4.10
N PHE A 205 5.53 -25.31 4.62
CA PHE A 205 5.10 -26.68 4.46
C PHE A 205 3.99 -27.04 5.45
N ILE A 206 3.07 -27.92 5.03
CA ILE A 206 1.95 -28.39 5.86
C ILE A 206 2.46 -29.06 7.14
N SER A 207 3.60 -29.74 7.06
CA SER A 207 4.35 -30.25 8.20
C SER A 207 5.80 -29.81 8.11
N GLN A 208 6.30 -29.14 9.15
CA GLN A 208 7.70 -28.69 9.20
C GLN A 208 8.70 -29.86 9.32
N GLU A 209 8.28 -30.98 9.92
CA GLU A 209 9.11 -32.17 10.07
C GLU A 209 9.03 -33.10 8.84
N LYS A 210 7.96 -32.95 8.04
CA LYS A 210 7.64 -33.84 6.91
C LYS A 210 7.20 -33.02 5.68
N PRO A 211 8.16 -32.40 4.96
CA PRO A 211 7.87 -31.59 3.78
C PRO A 211 7.12 -32.34 2.67
N GLU A 212 7.20 -33.67 2.64
CA GLU A 212 6.50 -34.53 1.68
C GLU A 212 4.96 -34.44 1.76
N TYR A 213 4.41 -33.89 2.86
CA TYR A 213 2.98 -33.59 2.96
C TYR A 213 2.56 -32.38 2.12
N GLY A 214 3.52 -31.66 1.55
CA GLY A 214 3.30 -30.59 0.59
C GLY A 214 3.37 -29.18 1.17
N PHE A 215 3.29 -28.21 0.26
CA PHE A 215 3.37 -26.78 0.53
C PHE A 215 1.97 -26.16 0.73
N SER A 216 1.81 -25.27 1.70
CA SER A 216 0.57 -24.54 1.98
C SER A 216 0.60 -23.13 1.37
N LYS A 217 0.02 -22.99 0.18
CA LYS A 217 -0.13 -21.70 -0.50
C LYS A 217 -0.96 -20.71 0.31
N ASP A 218 -2.05 -21.18 0.91
CA ASP A 218 -2.93 -20.34 1.72
C ASP A 218 -2.22 -19.77 2.94
N MET A 219 -1.37 -20.56 3.63
CA MET A 219 -0.60 -20.09 4.76
C MET A 219 0.36 -18.96 4.37
N TYR A 220 1.05 -19.13 3.24
CA TYR A 220 1.98 -18.13 2.74
C TYR A 220 1.27 -16.85 2.27
N LEU A 221 0.16 -16.97 1.53
CA LEU A 221 -0.59 -15.82 1.05
C LEU A 221 -1.23 -15.03 2.19
N ASN A 222 -1.80 -15.71 3.20
CA ASN A 222 -2.34 -15.05 4.40
C ASN A 222 -1.23 -14.32 5.17
N PHE A 223 -0.04 -14.90 5.26
CA PHE A 223 1.13 -14.22 5.83
C PHE A 223 1.44 -12.93 5.07
N LEU A 224 1.51 -12.96 3.74
CA LEU A 224 1.80 -11.77 2.94
C LEU A 224 0.71 -10.68 3.08
N VAL A 225 -0.57 -11.05 3.17
CA VAL A 225 -1.67 -10.10 3.39
C VAL A 225 -1.52 -9.43 4.76
N ASN A 226 -1.31 -10.22 5.83
CA ASN A 226 -1.13 -9.68 7.18
C ASN A 226 0.08 -8.75 7.25
N GLN A 227 1.17 -9.09 6.56
CA GLN A 227 2.35 -8.22 6.48
C GLN A 227 2.09 -6.93 5.71
N LEU A 228 1.18 -6.94 4.72
CA LEU A 228 0.79 -5.71 4.03
C LEU A 228 -0.03 -4.82 4.96
N ASP A 229 -0.93 -5.39 5.75
CA ASP A 229 -1.68 -4.64 6.76
C ASP A 229 -0.75 -4.05 7.84
N ASP A 230 0.27 -4.80 8.30
CA ASP A 230 1.31 -4.29 9.18
C ASP A 230 2.08 -3.12 8.55
N PHE A 231 2.37 -3.19 7.24
CA PHE A 231 3.04 -2.12 6.51
C PHE A 231 2.16 -0.86 6.41
N ILE A 232 0.86 -1.04 6.12
CA ILE A 232 -0.12 0.05 6.12
C ILE A 232 -0.20 0.70 7.50
N PHE A 233 -0.11 -0.09 8.57
CA PHE A 233 -0.07 0.43 9.94
C PHE A 233 1.19 1.26 10.20
N ILE A 234 2.36 0.84 9.72
CA ILE A 234 3.60 1.65 9.80
C ILE A 234 3.43 2.96 9.03
N PHE A 235 2.80 2.92 7.85
CA PHE A 235 2.50 4.12 7.08
C PHE A 235 1.51 5.06 7.79
N ASN A 236 0.51 4.51 8.49
CA ASN A 236 -0.38 5.28 9.35
C ASN A 236 0.39 5.99 10.48
N LEU A 237 1.30 5.29 11.16
CA LEU A 237 2.15 5.88 12.20
C LEU A 237 3.01 7.03 11.66
N TYR A 238 3.54 6.91 10.45
CA TYR A 238 4.26 8.01 9.80
C TYR A 238 3.37 9.25 9.61
N LEU A 239 2.15 9.06 9.09
CA LEU A 239 1.21 10.16 8.91
C LEU A 239 0.80 10.78 10.25
N GLU A 240 0.59 9.98 11.28
CA GLU A 240 0.14 10.44 12.60
C GLU A 240 1.26 11.10 13.42
N LEU A 241 2.45 10.49 13.48
CA LEU A 241 3.55 10.97 14.33
C LEU A 241 4.36 12.10 13.69
N ILE A 242 4.36 12.19 12.36
CA ILE A 242 5.18 13.18 11.63
C ILE A 242 4.28 14.16 10.86
N VAL A 243 3.53 13.70 9.86
CA VAL A 243 2.81 14.61 8.94
C VAL A 243 1.71 15.40 9.65
N SER A 244 0.97 14.76 10.56
CA SER A 244 -0.11 15.42 11.30
C SER A 244 0.41 16.49 12.27
N LYS A 245 1.66 16.34 12.75
CA LYS A 245 2.31 17.23 13.72
C LYS A 245 2.95 18.46 13.10
N LEU A 246 3.04 18.51 11.77
CA LEU A 246 3.43 19.71 11.02
C LEU A 246 2.31 20.76 11.06
N ILE A 247 2.31 21.55 12.13
CA ILE A 247 1.37 22.66 12.36
C ILE A 247 1.93 23.92 11.70
N GLU A 248 1.06 24.69 11.05
CA GLU A 248 1.42 25.87 10.26
C GLU A 248 1.92 27.04 11.16
N ASN A 249 3.01 27.69 10.73
CA ASN A 249 3.56 28.92 11.35
C ASN A 249 2.86 30.18 10.88
N CYS A 250 2.17 30.12 9.74
CA CYS A 250 1.48 31.23 9.14
C CYS A 250 0.13 30.78 8.59
N SER A 251 -0.82 31.71 8.49
CA SER A 251 -2.10 31.45 7.81
C SER A 251 -1.82 31.23 6.34
N LEU A 252 -1.91 29.97 5.90
CA LEU A 252 -2.00 29.64 4.49
C LEU A 252 -3.44 29.96 4.07
N SER A 253 -3.60 30.78 3.02
CA SER A 253 -4.91 31.02 2.43
C SER A 253 -4.86 30.62 0.96
N ILE A 254 -5.74 29.71 0.54
CA ILE A 254 -6.07 29.61 -0.88
C ILE A 254 -7.09 30.71 -1.14
N ASN A 255 -6.71 31.66 -1.98
CA ASN A 255 -7.61 32.72 -2.41
C ASN A 255 -8.59 32.16 -3.46
N LEU A 256 -9.55 31.36 -3.01
CA LEU A 256 -10.64 30.87 -3.85
C LEU A 256 -11.68 31.99 -4.00
N GLU A 257 -12.09 32.27 -5.24
CA GLU A 257 -13.28 33.08 -5.46
C GLU A 257 -14.47 32.47 -4.69
N ALA A 258 -15.35 33.28 -4.10
CA ALA A 258 -16.44 32.79 -3.24
C ALA A 258 -17.32 31.72 -3.90
N ARG A 259 -17.43 31.73 -5.24
CA ARG A 259 -18.17 30.74 -6.03
C ARG A 259 -17.46 29.37 -6.18
N LEU A 260 -16.21 29.26 -5.75
CA LEU A 260 -15.35 28.06 -5.83
C LEU A 260 -15.10 27.43 -4.45
N VAL A 261 -15.71 27.96 -3.39
CA VAL A 261 -15.66 27.33 -2.07
C VAL A 261 -16.41 26.00 -2.18
N PRO A 262 -15.76 24.85 -1.87
CA PRO A 262 -16.40 23.55 -1.97
C PRO A 262 -17.36 23.32 -0.81
N ASP A 263 -18.48 22.69 -1.13
CA ASP A 263 -19.46 22.18 -0.16
C ASP A 263 -19.11 20.75 0.28
N LYS A 264 -18.45 19.99 -0.62
CA LYS A 264 -18.02 18.60 -0.40
C LYS A 264 -16.68 18.35 -1.08
N ILE A 265 -15.83 17.53 -0.45
CA ILE A 265 -14.54 17.13 -1.00
C ILE A 265 -14.46 15.62 -1.11
N TYR A 266 -14.02 15.14 -2.27
CA TYR A 266 -13.56 13.76 -2.42
C TYR A 266 -12.04 13.76 -2.41
N SER A 267 -11.45 13.11 -1.41
CA SER A 267 -10.01 13.08 -1.22
C SER A 267 -9.45 11.70 -1.57
N PHE A 268 -8.47 11.68 -2.47
CA PHE A 268 -7.57 10.54 -2.65
C PHE A 268 -6.37 10.59 -1.70
N ASN A 269 -6.23 11.65 -0.89
CA ASN A 269 -5.18 11.75 0.14
C ASN A 269 -5.61 10.99 1.37
N TYR A 270 -4.64 10.44 2.07
CA TYR A 270 -4.88 9.86 3.39
C TYR A 270 -5.01 10.92 4.48
N THR A 271 -4.58 12.16 4.21
CA THR A 271 -4.52 13.24 5.19
C THR A 271 -5.69 14.23 5.09
N ASN A 272 -5.98 14.89 6.22
CA ASN A 272 -7.00 15.92 6.35
C ASN A 272 -6.49 17.35 6.09
N THR A 273 -5.46 17.52 5.25
CA THR A 273 -4.78 18.80 4.97
C THR A 273 -5.76 19.93 4.66
N TYR A 274 -6.79 19.69 3.84
CA TYR A 274 -7.76 20.73 3.50
C TYR A 274 -8.52 21.25 4.73
N GLN A 275 -9.04 20.33 5.54
CA GLN A 275 -9.80 20.64 6.76
C GLN A 275 -8.94 21.34 7.78
N ARG A 276 -7.67 20.93 7.89
CA ARG A 276 -6.69 21.50 8.82
C ARG A 276 -6.29 22.92 8.45
N ILE A 277 -6.04 23.19 7.16
CA ILE A 277 -5.40 24.43 6.71
C ILE A 277 -6.40 25.49 6.27
N HIS A 278 -7.46 25.10 5.57
CA HIS A 278 -8.32 26.07 4.87
C HIS A 278 -9.65 26.28 5.55
N LYS A 279 -10.47 25.23 5.59
CA LYS A 279 -11.83 25.33 6.10
C LYS A 279 -12.38 23.95 6.43
N GLU A 280 -13.17 23.90 7.49
CA GLU A 280 -14.02 22.75 7.79
C GLU A 280 -15.08 22.55 6.69
N VAL A 281 -14.95 21.44 5.98
CA VAL A 281 -15.83 20.98 4.89
C VAL A 281 -15.98 19.47 5.04
N ILE A 282 -17.11 18.92 4.59
CA ILE A 282 -17.32 17.47 4.55
C ILE A 282 -16.33 16.87 3.54
N VAL A 283 -15.52 15.91 4.02
CA VAL A 283 -14.54 15.19 3.21
C VAL A 283 -14.86 13.71 3.22
N GLU A 284 -14.92 13.11 2.05
CA GLU A 284 -14.99 11.66 1.86
C GLU A 284 -13.65 11.15 1.32
N TYR A 285 -13.03 10.26 2.09
CA TYR A 285 -11.71 9.71 1.81
C TYR A 285 -11.83 8.42 0.98
N LEU A 286 -11.56 8.52 -0.31
CA LEU A 286 -11.78 7.43 -1.28
C LEU A 286 -10.83 6.24 -1.13
N HIS A 287 -9.70 6.44 -0.46
CA HIS A 287 -8.73 5.41 -0.10
C HIS A 287 -8.53 5.31 1.42
N GLY A 288 -9.51 5.77 2.20
CA GLY A 288 -9.40 5.87 3.64
C GLY A 288 -8.45 6.99 4.11
N SER A 289 -8.38 7.16 5.42
CA SER A 289 -7.63 8.20 6.10
C SER A 289 -6.76 7.64 7.22
N TYR A 290 -5.71 8.37 7.56
CA TYR A 290 -4.89 8.07 8.74
C TYR A 290 -5.65 8.36 10.05
N GLY A 291 -5.23 7.73 11.15
CA GLY A 291 -5.74 7.97 12.49
C GLY A 291 -5.76 6.73 13.37
N GLN A 292 -6.46 6.82 14.50
CA GLN A 292 -6.65 5.68 15.41
C GLN A 292 -7.51 4.58 14.78
N ASP A 293 -8.62 4.96 14.14
CA ASP A 293 -9.49 4.06 13.37
C ASP A 293 -9.12 4.09 11.88
N GLN A 294 -7.83 3.93 11.57
CA GLN A 294 -7.34 4.01 10.19
C GLN A 294 -8.02 2.97 9.29
N ASN A 295 -8.33 3.39 8.06
CA ASN A 295 -8.96 2.55 7.03
C ASN A 295 -8.24 2.69 5.68
N ILE A 296 -6.93 2.93 5.71
CA ILE A 296 -6.10 3.17 4.52
C ILE A 296 -6.16 1.97 3.57
N VAL A 297 -6.38 2.27 2.29
CA VAL A 297 -6.42 1.32 1.17
C VAL A 297 -5.15 1.49 0.35
N LEU A 298 -4.31 0.45 0.33
CA LEU A 298 -3.02 0.39 -0.38
C LEU A 298 -2.90 -0.95 -1.11
N GLY A 299 -3.84 -1.20 -2.02
CA GLY A 299 -3.91 -2.42 -2.82
C GLY A 299 -3.73 -2.17 -4.31
N ILE A 300 -3.57 -3.23 -5.10
CA ILE A 300 -3.61 -3.16 -6.56
C ILE A 300 -5.04 -2.96 -7.07
N SER A 301 -5.20 -2.44 -8.28
CA SER A 301 -6.54 -2.21 -8.85
C SER A 301 -7.32 -3.52 -9.02
N ASP A 302 -6.70 -4.56 -9.58
CA ASP A 302 -7.30 -5.88 -9.79
C ASP A 302 -6.20 -6.95 -9.97
N LEU A 303 -6.57 -8.23 -9.88
CA LEU A 303 -5.71 -9.36 -10.19
C LEU A 303 -5.76 -9.63 -11.70
N ASN A 304 -4.70 -9.28 -12.41
CA ASN A 304 -4.63 -9.48 -13.86
C ASN A 304 -4.41 -10.95 -14.27
N ASP A 305 -3.77 -11.76 -13.42
CA ASP A 305 -3.49 -13.17 -13.68
C ASP A 305 -4.60 -14.09 -13.13
N ASP A 306 -5.13 -14.98 -13.98
CA ASP A 306 -6.16 -15.95 -13.57
C ASP A 306 -5.66 -16.95 -12.52
N SER A 307 -4.37 -17.24 -12.47
CA SER A 307 -3.79 -18.07 -11.42
C SER A 307 -3.79 -17.35 -10.06
N LEU A 308 -3.54 -16.05 -10.01
CA LEU A 308 -3.73 -15.25 -8.79
C LEU A 308 -5.20 -15.22 -8.32
N LYS A 309 -6.16 -15.19 -9.26
CA LYS A 309 -7.59 -15.32 -8.92
C LYS A 309 -7.93 -16.69 -8.35
N LYS A 310 -7.40 -17.77 -8.93
CA LYS A 310 -7.55 -19.14 -8.39
C LYS A 310 -6.98 -19.27 -6.98
N LEU A 311 -5.87 -18.59 -6.71
CA LEU A 311 -5.24 -18.49 -5.39
C LEU A 311 -6.01 -17.60 -4.41
N LYS A 312 -7.11 -16.95 -4.84
CA LYS A 312 -7.91 -16.04 -4.02
C LYS A 312 -7.09 -14.95 -3.35
N ALA A 313 -6.06 -14.43 -4.03
CA ALA A 313 -5.20 -13.35 -3.55
C ALA A 313 -5.92 -11.98 -3.49
N TYR A 314 -7.24 -11.96 -3.25
CA TYR A 314 -8.08 -10.77 -3.30
C TYR A 314 -7.74 -9.77 -2.19
N GLY A 315 -7.13 -10.21 -1.08
CA GLY A 315 -6.66 -9.35 0.01
C GLY A 315 -5.71 -8.23 -0.42
N PHE A 316 -5.06 -8.39 -1.58
CA PHE A 316 -4.19 -7.36 -2.15
C PHE A 316 -4.92 -6.34 -3.03
N THR A 317 -6.20 -6.54 -3.35
CA THR A 317 -6.96 -5.66 -4.25
C THR A 317 -7.60 -4.50 -3.50
N LYS A 318 -7.68 -3.33 -4.14
CA LYS A 318 -8.38 -2.15 -3.60
C LYS A 318 -9.83 -2.45 -3.31
N TYR A 319 -10.51 -3.17 -4.19
CA TYR A 319 -11.93 -3.52 -3.99
C TYR A 319 -12.15 -4.31 -2.70
N HIS A 320 -11.37 -5.37 -2.49
CA HIS A 320 -11.45 -6.16 -1.27
C HIS A 320 -11.12 -5.32 -0.03
N GLN A 321 -10.01 -4.57 -0.05
CA GLN A 321 -9.65 -3.71 1.07
C GLN A 321 -10.74 -2.68 1.38
N LYS A 322 -11.36 -2.09 0.36
CA LYS A 322 -12.44 -1.11 0.52
C LYS A 322 -13.68 -1.70 1.20
N LEU A 323 -14.08 -2.90 0.78
CA LEU A 323 -15.19 -3.63 1.39
C LEU A 323 -14.93 -3.95 2.87
N PHE A 324 -13.72 -4.41 3.21
CA PHE A 324 -13.39 -4.78 4.59
C PHE A 324 -13.12 -3.58 5.51
N LYS A 325 -12.77 -2.43 4.94
CA LYS A 325 -12.44 -1.20 5.67
C LYS A 325 -13.55 -0.17 5.62
N ASP A 326 -14.75 -0.55 5.17
CA ASP A 326 -15.93 0.30 5.03
C ASP A 326 -15.64 1.64 4.31
N THR A 327 -14.80 1.61 3.28
CA THR A 327 -14.50 2.79 2.43
C THR A 327 -15.18 2.71 1.06
N ASP A 328 -15.95 1.65 0.80
CA ASP A 328 -16.57 1.43 -0.50
C ASP A 328 -17.88 2.23 -0.64
N TYR A 329 -17.97 3.02 -1.70
CA TYR A 329 -19.18 3.73 -2.14
C TYR A 329 -20.04 4.42 -1.07
N LEU A 330 -19.49 4.85 0.08
CA LEU A 330 -20.22 5.58 1.12
C LEU A 330 -21.01 6.78 0.56
N PHE A 331 -20.44 7.42 -0.47
CA PHE A 331 -21.08 8.53 -1.17
C PHE A 331 -22.37 8.15 -1.91
N LEU A 332 -22.50 6.89 -2.34
CA LEU A 332 -23.71 6.37 -2.99
C LEU A 332 -24.81 6.10 -1.98
N ASP A 333 -24.51 5.93 -0.69
CA ASP A 333 -25.54 5.64 0.31
C ASP A 333 -26.48 6.82 0.51
N GLU A 334 -25.96 8.05 0.42
CA GLU A 334 -26.78 9.27 0.38
C GLU A 334 -27.77 9.24 -0.80
N TYR A 335 -27.34 8.79 -1.98
CA TYR A 335 -28.21 8.70 -3.15
C TYR A 335 -29.16 7.50 -3.07
N LYS A 336 -28.73 6.36 -2.53
CA LYS A 336 -29.59 5.19 -2.30
C LYS A 336 -30.73 5.53 -1.33
N ASN A 337 -30.41 6.18 -0.22
CA ASN A 337 -31.40 6.62 0.75
C ASN A 337 -32.36 7.64 0.14
N ASN A 338 -31.85 8.64 -0.60
CA ASN A 338 -32.68 9.59 -1.32
C ASN A 338 -33.58 8.93 -2.37
N ILE A 339 -33.10 7.89 -3.07
CA ILE A 339 -33.91 7.13 -4.04
C ILE A 339 -35.01 6.33 -3.32
N LEU A 340 -34.69 5.68 -2.21
CA LEU A 340 -35.67 4.92 -1.41
C LEU A 340 -36.73 5.83 -0.78
N GLU A 341 -36.33 6.99 -0.26
CA GLU A 341 -37.25 7.95 0.35
C GLU A 341 -38.17 8.63 -0.67
N ASN A 342 -37.73 8.78 -1.92
CA ASN A 342 -38.49 9.42 -3.00
C ASN A 342 -38.99 8.41 -4.05
N GLU A 343 -39.01 7.11 -3.73
CA GLU A 343 -39.29 6.05 -4.69
C GLU A 343 -40.67 6.23 -5.35
N ASP A 344 -41.69 6.56 -4.56
CA ASP A 344 -43.06 6.80 -5.03
C ASP A 344 -43.16 8.03 -5.96
N ASP A 345 -42.44 9.11 -5.65
CA ASP A 345 -42.42 10.33 -6.47
C ASP A 345 -41.64 10.13 -7.78
N ILE A 346 -40.55 9.35 -7.74
CA ILE A 346 -39.76 8.98 -8.92
C ILE A 346 -40.58 8.04 -9.82
N LEU A 347 -41.28 7.06 -9.25
CA LEU A 347 -42.17 6.15 -9.98
C LEU A 347 -43.35 6.93 -10.60
N ALA A 348 -43.94 7.87 -9.88
CA ALA A 348 -44.99 8.73 -10.40
C ALA A 348 -44.51 9.59 -11.57
N TRP A 349 -43.30 10.16 -11.48
CA TRP A 349 -42.67 10.93 -12.56
C TRP A 349 -42.33 10.08 -13.80
N LEU A 350 -41.80 8.87 -13.60
CA LEU A 350 -41.51 7.91 -14.69
C LEU A 350 -42.78 7.45 -15.40
N CYS A 351 -43.86 7.19 -14.65
CA CYS A 351 -45.18 6.90 -15.20
C CYS A 351 -45.75 8.08 -16.01
N CYS A 352 -45.51 9.32 -15.59
CA CYS A 352 -45.94 10.51 -16.31
C CYS A 352 -45.12 10.79 -17.59
N THR A 353 -43.91 10.25 -17.70
CA THR A 353 -42.96 10.53 -18.81
C THR A 353 -42.84 9.41 -19.85
N ASN A 354 -43.61 8.31 -19.72
CA ASN A 354 -43.58 7.15 -20.64
C ASN A 354 -42.20 6.49 -20.80
N LEU A 355 -41.30 6.63 -19.81
CA LEU A 355 -40.05 5.89 -19.75
C LEU A 355 -40.31 4.52 -19.09
N SER A 356 -40.08 3.41 -19.81
CA SER A 356 -40.42 2.07 -19.32
C SER A 356 -39.58 1.67 -18.10
N VAL A 357 -40.25 1.35 -17.00
CA VAL A 357 -39.71 0.88 -15.71
C VAL A 357 -39.12 -0.54 -15.83
N LYS A 358 -37.98 -0.70 -16.50
CA LYS A 358 -37.24 -1.99 -16.56
C LYS A 358 -35.90 -1.99 -15.83
N ALA A 359 -35.50 -0.89 -15.18
CA ALA A 359 -34.16 -0.76 -14.60
C ALA A 359 -34.11 -0.91 -13.06
N PHE A 360 -35.22 -0.97 -12.34
CA PHE A 360 -35.22 -0.88 -10.87
C PHE A 360 -35.18 -2.21 -10.12
N SER A 361 -35.28 -3.37 -10.79
CA SER A 361 -35.33 -4.68 -10.10
C SER A 361 -33.96 -5.35 -9.89
N ALA A 362 -32.84 -4.61 -9.94
CA ALA A 362 -31.50 -5.20 -9.88
C ALA A 362 -30.45 -4.30 -9.18
N ILE A 363 -30.86 -3.53 -8.16
CA ILE A 363 -29.95 -2.90 -7.21
C ILE A 363 -30.09 -3.59 -5.85
#